data_AF-A0A0C2C4Q0-F1
#
_entry.id   AF-A0A0C2C4Q0-F1
#
_cell.length_a   1.000
_cell.length_b   1.000
_cell.length_c   1.000
_cell.angle_alpha   90.00
_cell.angle_beta   90.00
_cell.angle_gamma   90.00
#
_symmetry.space_group_name_H-M   'P 1'
#
loop_
_entity.id
_entity.type
_entity.pdbx_description
1 polymer ?
#
loop_
_entity_poly.entity_id
_entity_poly.type
_entity_poly.pdbx_seq_one_letter_code
_entity_poly.pdbx_strand_id
1 'polypeptide(L)'
;ARLVRLEYVGEGDIKDTYMMVGKGVTIDTGGCDLKTGGHMWGMCRDKYGSAVVAGFFKALEILKPKNIKAVGYMCMVRNSIGARSYTCDEVIKARSGKRIHIYNTDAEGRITMLDPLTRAKEEVILWNISLISVQLLISNHPLDERGLEFLKSQMM
;
A
#
# COMPACT_ATOMS: atom_id res chain seq x y z
N ALA A 1 -13.44 1.17 -4.35
CA ALA A 1 -11.97 1.04 -4.33
C ALA A 1 -11.39 1.48 -5.68
N ARG A 2 -10.18 2.04 -5.67
CA ARG A 2 -9.36 2.37 -6.84
C ARG A 2 -7.91 2.06 -6.51
N LEU A 3 -7.19 1.46 -7.46
CA LEU A 3 -5.74 1.35 -7.40
C LEU A 3 -5.19 2.36 -8.41
N VAL A 4 -4.39 3.32 -7.95
CA VAL A 4 -3.73 4.29 -8.84
C VAL A 4 -2.27 3.89 -8.96
N ARG A 5 -1.79 3.71 -10.19
CA ARG A 5 -0.40 3.44 -10.50
C ARG A 5 0.22 4.67 -11.16
N LEU A 6 1.29 5.18 -10.56
CA LEU A 6 2.10 6.27 -11.09
C LEU A 6 3.43 5.69 -11.59
N GLU A 7 3.93 6.19 -12.71
CA GLU A 7 5.21 5.78 -13.28
C GLU A 7 5.99 7.01 -13.75
N TYR A 8 7.27 7.02 -13.40
CA TYR A 8 8.24 8.01 -13.83
C TYR A 8 9.42 7.26 -14.44
N VAL A 9 9.83 7.69 -15.63
CA VAL A 9 11.01 7.17 -16.33
C VAL A 9 11.89 8.37 -16.66
N GLY A 10 13.03 8.46 -15.98
CA GLY A 10 14.03 9.48 -16.24
C GLY A 10 14.74 9.27 -17.57
N GLU A 11 15.36 10.33 -18.08
CA GLU A 11 16.17 10.25 -19.31
C GLU A 11 17.42 9.38 -19.12
N GLY A 12 17.89 8.79 -20.23
CA GLY A 12 19.12 7.99 -20.30
C GLY A 12 18.94 6.56 -19.82
N ASP A 13 20.05 5.84 -19.68
CA ASP A 13 20.04 4.45 -19.22
C ASP A 13 19.61 4.38 -17.76
N ILE A 14 18.56 3.60 -17.49
CA ILE A 14 18.03 3.43 -16.14
C ILE A 14 18.99 2.57 -15.32
N LYS A 15 19.52 3.14 -14.25
CA LYS A 15 20.42 2.47 -13.29
C LYS A 15 19.65 1.95 -12.08
N ASP A 16 18.75 2.78 -11.56
CA ASP A 16 18.01 2.50 -10.33
C ASP A 16 16.50 2.47 -10.59
N THR A 17 15.81 1.51 -9.98
CA THR A 17 14.35 1.46 -9.99
C THR A 17 13.79 1.41 -8.58
N TYR A 18 12.90 2.35 -8.27
CA TYR A 18 12.23 2.48 -6.98
C TYR A 18 10.78 2.03 -7.08
N MET A 19 10.33 1.21 -6.15
CA MET A 19 8.92 0.79 -6.06
C MET A 19 8.33 1.14 -4.71
N MET A 20 7.13 1.72 -4.71
CA MET A 20 6.46 2.18 -3.50
C MET A 20 5.00 1.73 -3.49
N VAL A 21 4.52 1.31 -2.32
CA VAL A 21 3.10 1.00 -2.10
C VAL A 21 2.62 1.80 -0.89
N GLY A 22 1.67 2.70 -1.11
CA GLY A 22 1.12 3.57 -0.09
C GLY A 22 -0.27 3.13 0.37
N LYS A 23 -0.48 3.03 1.69
CA LYS A 23 -1.83 2.88 2.28
C LYS A 23 -2.69 4.09 1.91
N GLY A 24 -3.86 3.86 1.30
CA GLY A 24 -4.75 4.91 0.79
C GLY A 24 -6.17 4.82 1.34
N VAL A 25 -6.33 4.48 2.62
CA VAL A 25 -7.65 4.40 3.25
C VAL A 25 -8.15 5.82 3.52
N THR A 26 -9.04 6.30 2.66
CA THR A 26 -9.49 7.70 2.61
C THR A 26 -10.22 8.15 3.87
N ILE A 27 -11.03 7.26 4.42
CA ILE A 27 -11.66 7.31 5.73
C ILE A 27 -11.74 5.88 6.23
N ASP A 28 -11.35 5.68 7.49
CA ASP A 28 -11.40 4.40 8.18
C ASP A 28 -12.38 4.45 9.35
N THR A 29 -13.51 3.74 9.22
CA THR A 29 -14.45 3.54 10.33
C THR A 29 -14.14 2.28 11.14
N GLY A 30 -13.21 1.44 10.69
CA GLY A 30 -12.97 0.09 11.18
C GLY A 30 -13.81 -1.01 10.54
N GLY A 31 -14.78 -0.68 9.68
CA GLY A 31 -15.67 -1.68 9.07
C GLY A 31 -16.68 -2.26 10.07
N CYS A 32 -16.85 -3.58 10.07
CA CYS A 32 -17.73 -4.29 11.02
C CYS A 32 -17.17 -4.25 12.46
N ASP A 33 -15.84 -4.28 12.60
CA ASP A 33 -15.12 -3.94 13.82
C ASP A 33 -15.06 -2.41 14.00
N LEU A 34 -16.25 -1.82 14.19
CA LEU A 34 -16.45 -0.37 14.18
C LEU A 34 -15.67 0.34 15.29
N LYS A 35 -14.93 1.39 14.93
CA LYS A 35 -14.32 2.31 15.90
C LYS A 35 -15.42 3.03 16.68
N THR A 36 -15.38 2.92 18.00
CA THR A 36 -16.29 3.62 18.92
C THR A 36 -15.54 4.67 19.76
N GLY A 37 -16.20 5.33 20.71
CA GLY A 37 -15.52 6.21 21.68
C GLY A 37 -14.83 7.45 21.10
N GLY A 38 -15.21 7.91 19.90
CA GLY A 38 -14.57 9.06 19.25
C GLY A 38 -13.27 8.74 18.51
N HIS A 39 -12.82 7.47 18.49
CA HIS A 39 -11.58 7.06 17.81
C HIS A 39 -11.63 7.17 16.27
N MET A 40 -12.81 7.45 15.70
CA MET A 40 -12.96 7.75 14.28
C MET A 40 -12.45 9.16 13.91
N TRP A 41 -12.35 10.07 14.88
CA TRP A 41 -11.84 11.41 14.63
C TRP A 41 -10.39 11.37 14.16
N GLY A 42 -10.12 12.05 13.05
CA GLY A 42 -8.78 12.08 12.44
C GLY A 42 -8.40 10.83 11.64
N MET A 43 -9.31 9.88 11.43
CA MET A 43 -9.08 8.72 10.54
C MET A 43 -9.04 9.08 9.04
N CYS A 44 -9.29 10.34 8.70
CA CYS A 44 -8.92 10.86 7.38
C CYS A 44 -7.41 10.79 7.14
N ARG A 45 -6.58 10.65 8.17
CA ARG A 45 -5.12 10.54 8.03
C ARG A 45 -4.65 9.17 7.53
N ASP A 46 -5.53 8.19 7.49
CA ASP A 46 -5.22 6.80 7.15
C ASP A 46 -4.87 6.55 5.66
N LYS A 47 -4.85 7.65 4.87
CA LYS A 47 -4.39 7.72 3.48
C LYS A 47 -3.00 8.35 3.31
N TYR A 48 -2.33 8.75 4.39
CA TYR A 48 -1.06 9.48 4.29
C TYR A 48 0.04 8.68 3.59
N GLY A 49 -0.01 7.34 3.65
CA GLY A 49 0.89 6.51 2.86
C GLY A 49 0.81 6.78 1.37
N SER A 50 -0.40 6.82 0.82
CA SER A 50 -0.65 7.20 -0.58
C SER A 50 -0.38 8.69 -0.84
N ALA A 51 -0.59 9.57 0.15
CA ALA A 51 -0.26 10.99 0.00
C ALA A 51 1.25 11.23 -0.15
N VAL A 52 2.08 10.48 0.60
CA VAL A 52 3.54 10.51 0.45
C VAL A 52 3.97 10.01 -0.92
N VAL A 53 3.36 8.93 -1.44
CA VAL A 53 3.61 8.48 -2.83
C VAL A 53 3.29 9.60 -3.83
N ALA A 54 2.13 10.24 -3.72
CA ALA A 54 1.78 11.35 -4.60
C ALA A 54 2.78 12.51 -4.51
N GLY A 55 3.20 12.88 -3.30
CA GLY A 55 4.21 13.92 -3.07
C GLY A 55 5.57 13.58 -3.66
N PHE A 56 6.01 12.32 -3.54
CA PHE A 56 7.24 11.83 -4.16
C PHE A 56 7.20 11.97 -5.69
N PHE A 57 6.10 11.55 -6.32
CA PHE A 57 5.94 11.71 -7.77
C PHE A 57 5.86 13.17 -8.21
N LYS A 58 5.28 14.05 -7.39
CA LYS A 58 5.32 15.49 -7.65
C LYS A 58 6.76 16.03 -7.60
N ALA A 59 7.58 15.56 -6.66
CA ALA A 59 8.99 15.93 -6.61
C ALA A 59 9.77 15.43 -7.84
N LEU A 60 9.51 14.20 -8.31
CA LEU A 60 10.12 13.67 -9.53
C LEU A 60 9.78 14.50 -10.77
N GLU A 61 8.53 14.94 -10.89
CA GLU A 61 8.08 15.79 -12.00
C GLU A 61 8.78 17.16 -12.03
N ILE A 62 9.04 17.73 -10.86
CA ILE A 62 9.75 19.01 -10.70
C ILE A 62 11.26 18.85 -10.97
N LEU A 63 11.90 17.87 -10.33
CA LEU A 63 13.36 17.73 -10.32
C LEU A 63 13.91 17.01 -11.57
N LYS A 64 13.08 16.18 -12.20
CA LYS A 64 13.42 15.40 -13.40
C LYS A 64 14.78 14.67 -13.31
N PRO A 65 15.02 13.89 -12.25
CA PRO A 65 16.26 13.13 -12.11
C PRO A 65 16.44 12.16 -13.29
N LYS A 66 17.66 12.10 -13.82
CA LYS A 66 18.04 11.19 -14.91
C LYS A 66 18.41 9.83 -14.36
N ASN A 67 18.44 8.82 -15.24
CA ASN A 67 18.90 7.45 -14.94
C ASN A 67 18.12 6.70 -13.86
N ILE A 68 16.93 7.16 -13.47
CA ILE A 68 16.07 6.46 -12.50
C ILE A 68 14.69 6.16 -13.07
N LYS A 69 14.11 5.06 -12.60
CA LYS A 69 12.71 4.72 -12.79
C LYS A 69 12.02 4.66 -11.43
N ALA A 70 10.78 5.15 -11.35
CA ALA A 70 9.98 5.00 -10.14
C ALA A 70 8.57 4.53 -10.48
N VAL A 71 8.05 3.60 -9.67
CA VAL A 71 6.68 3.09 -9.77
C VAL A 71 6.02 3.20 -8.40
N GLY A 72 4.86 3.86 -8.36
CA GLY A 72 4.10 4.08 -7.14
C GLY A 72 2.70 3.50 -7.25
N TYR A 73 2.29 2.73 -6.25
CA TYR A 73 0.93 2.23 -6.10
C TYR A 73 0.24 2.93 -4.93
N MET A 74 -0.88 3.59 -5.20
CA MET A 74 -1.74 4.21 -4.20
C MET A 74 -3.03 3.43 -4.05
N CYS A 75 -3.24 2.86 -2.86
CA CYS A 75 -4.32 1.92 -2.59
C CYS A 75 -5.56 2.66 -2.07
N MET A 76 -6.28 3.32 -2.96
CA MET A 76 -7.36 4.26 -2.61
C MET A 76 -8.67 3.54 -2.31
N VAL A 77 -8.99 3.40 -1.03
CA VAL A 77 -10.21 2.73 -0.55
C VAL A 77 -10.90 3.54 0.54
N ARG A 78 -12.14 3.19 0.87
CA ARG A 78 -12.83 3.69 2.06
C ARG A 78 -13.24 2.47 2.86
N ASN A 79 -12.88 2.40 4.14
CA ASN A 79 -13.32 1.34 5.04
C ASN A 79 -14.57 1.84 5.76
N SER A 80 -15.71 1.21 5.51
CA SER A 80 -17.01 1.60 6.05
C SER A 80 -17.86 0.37 6.27
N ILE A 81 -18.71 0.43 7.30
CA ILE A 81 -19.75 -0.58 7.53
C ILE A 81 -20.91 -0.39 6.55
N GLY A 82 -21.45 -1.49 6.04
CA GLY A 82 -22.59 -1.52 5.14
C GLY A 82 -22.93 -2.94 4.72
N ALA A 83 -24.02 -3.10 3.97
CA ALA A 83 -24.56 -4.41 3.59
C ALA A 83 -23.62 -5.30 2.73
N ARG A 84 -22.50 -4.74 2.23
CA ARG A 84 -21.50 -5.45 1.42
C ARG A 84 -20.09 -5.37 2.02
N SER A 85 -19.98 -4.96 3.28
CA SER A 85 -18.71 -5.02 4.00
C SER A 85 -18.38 -6.47 4.30
N TYR A 86 -17.11 -6.83 4.18
CA TYR A 86 -16.66 -8.12 4.72
C TYR A 86 -16.70 -8.05 6.25
N THR A 87 -17.05 -9.15 6.89
CA THR A 87 -17.10 -9.29 8.35
C THR A 87 -15.86 -9.98 8.90
N CYS A 88 -15.72 -10.00 10.22
CA CYS A 88 -14.85 -10.96 10.89
C CYS A 88 -15.29 -12.40 10.54
N ASP A 89 -14.34 -13.33 10.65
CA ASP A 89 -14.45 -14.74 10.27
C ASP A 89 -14.65 -15.05 8.78
N GLU A 90 -14.63 -14.04 7.91
CA GLU A 90 -14.55 -14.28 6.47
C GLU A 90 -13.14 -14.73 6.04
N VAL A 91 -13.09 -15.55 4.99
CA VAL A 91 -11.84 -15.96 4.34
C VAL A 91 -11.80 -15.37 2.93
N ILE A 92 -10.87 -14.45 2.70
CA ILE A 92 -10.67 -13.81 1.39
C ILE A 92 -9.46 -14.40 0.67
N LYS A 93 -9.47 -14.37 -0.67
CA LYS A 93 -8.35 -14.82 -1.49
C LYS A 93 -7.56 -13.61 -2.01
N ALA A 94 -6.26 -13.56 -1.72
CA ALA A 94 -5.36 -12.53 -2.24
C ALA A 94 -4.86 -12.86 -3.65
N ARG A 95 -4.31 -11.85 -4.34
CA ARG A 95 -3.64 -11.99 -5.65
C ARG A 95 -2.54 -13.05 -5.64
N SER A 96 -1.81 -13.18 -4.52
CA SER A 96 -0.78 -14.21 -4.35
C SER A 96 -1.31 -15.65 -4.35
N GLY A 97 -2.64 -15.84 -4.39
CA GLY A 97 -3.30 -17.14 -4.30
C GLY A 97 -3.51 -17.61 -2.85
N LYS A 98 -2.86 -16.98 -1.87
CA LYS A 98 -3.04 -17.28 -0.43
C LYS A 98 -4.45 -16.89 0.02
N ARG A 99 -4.97 -17.66 0.99
CA ARG A 99 -6.24 -17.37 1.67
C ARG A 99 -5.95 -16.68 3.00
N ILE A 100 -6.75 -15.67 3.33
CA ILE A 100 -6.57 -14.83 4.52
C ILE A 100 -7.86 -14.89 5.31
N HIS A 101 -7.76 -15.33 6.56
CA HIS A 101 -8.84 -15.25 7.53
C HIS A 101 -8.86 -13.86 8.15
N ILE A 102 -10.00 -13.18 8.05
CA ILE A 102 -10.19 -11.84 8.58
C ILE A 102 -10.62 -11.94 10.04
N TYR A 103 -9.68 -11.68 10.94
CA TYR A 103 -9.98 -11.62 12.36
C TYR A 103 -10.55 -10.25 12.79
N ASN A 104 -10.09 -9.17 12.16
CA ASN A 104 -10.47 -7.81 12.50
C ASN A 104 -10.51 -6.95 11.23
N THR A 105 -11.66 -6.33 10.94
CA THR A 105 -11.88 -5.50 9.76
C THR A 105 -11.23 -4.11 9.85
N ASP A 106 -10.78 -3.71 11.04
CA ASP A 106 -9.93 -2.53 11.33
C ASP A 106 -8.44 -2.79 11.08
N ALA A 107 -8.10 -4.00 10.62
CA ALA A 107 -6.79 -4.31 10.05
C ALA A 107 -6.81 -4.20 8.52
N GLU A 108 -7.65 -3.35 7.93
CA GLU A 108 -7.85 -3.20 6.49
C GLU A 108 -6.59 -2.73 5.74
N GLY A 109 -5.72 -1.97 6.40
CA GLY A 109 -4.54 -1.38 5.77
C GLY A 109 -3.62 -2.43 5.18
N ARG A 110 -3.34 -3.51 5.92
CA ARG A 110 -2.53 -4.62 5.40
C ARG A 110 -3.25 -5.31 4.24
N ILE A 111 -4.55 -5.56 4.37
CA ILE A 111 -5.37 -6.26 3.37
C ILE A 111 -5.35 -5.50 2.04
N THR A 112 -5.57 -4.19 2.11
CA THR A 112 -5.60 -3.28 0.96
C THR A 112 -4.27 -3.23 0.20
N MET A 113 -3.14 -3.46 0.87
CA MET A 113 -1.81 -3.36 0.27
C MET A 113 -1.24 -4.70 -0.23
N LEU A 114 -1.81 -5.85 0.15
CA LEU A 114 -1.30 -7.17 -0.25
C LEU A 114 -1.28 -7.37 -1.77
N ASP A 115 -2.36 -7.00 -2.45
CA ASP A 115 -2.45 -7.18 -3.90
C ASP A 115 -1.49 -6.26 -4.67
N PRO A 116 -1.38 -4.95 -4.35
CA PRO A 116 -0.37 -4.07 -4.92
C PRO A 116 1.08 -4.49 -4.61
N LEU A 117 1.36 -4.98 -3.39
CA LEU A 117 2.69 -5.52 -3.06
C LEU A 117 3.03 -6.77 -3.88
N THR A 118 2.05 -7.68 -4.04
CA THR A 118 2.22 -8.86 -4.90
C THR A 118 2.48 -8.45 -6.34
N ARG A 119 1.72 -7.46 -6.84
CA ARG A 119 1.90 -6.91 -8.19
C ARG A 119 3.27 -6.27 -8.36
N ALA A 120 3.76 -5.51 -7.38
CA ALA A 120 5.10 -4.93 -7.42
C ALA A 120 6.18 -6.02 -7.48
N LYS A 121 6.06 -7.09 -6.66
CA LYS A 121 6.97 -8.24 -6.71
C LYS A 121 7.01 -8.89 -8.10
N GLU A 122 5.85 -9.10 -8.72
CA GLU A 122 5.77 -9.63 -10.09
C GLU A 122 6.52 -8.74 -11.10
N GLU A 123 6.35 -7.42 -11.03
CA GLU A 123 7.01 -6.47 -11.95
C GLU A 123 8.53 -6.48 -11.77
N VAL A 124 9.02 -6.61 -10.54
CA VAL A 124 10.46 -6.67 -10.24
C VAL A 124 11.10 -7.90 -10.86
N ILE A 125 10.44 -9.07 -10.71
CA ILE A 125 10.91 -10.32 -11.27
C ILE A 125 10.90 -10.23 -12.81
N LEU A 126 9.82 -9.71 -13.40
CA LEU A 126 9.68 -9.56 -14.84
C LEU A 126 10.72 -8.61 -15.45
N TRP A 127 11.08 -7.54 -14.74
CA TRP A 127 12.06 -6.57 -15.22
C TRP A 127 13.51 -6.97 -14.89
N ASN A 128 13.71 -8.09 -14.17
CA ASN A 128 15.01 -8.56 -13.72
C ASN A 128 15.85 -7.46 -13.03
N ILE A 129 15.19 -6.70 -12.15
CA ILE A 129 15.80 -5.56 -11.46
C ILE A 129 16.28 -6.03 -10.09
N SER A 130 17.51 -5.67 -9.72
CA SER A 130 17.97 -5.68 -8.33
C SER A 130 17.11 -4.70 -7.53
N LEU A 131 16.11 -5.22 -6.81
CA LEU A 131 15.17 -4.45 -6.01
C LEU A 131 15.94 -3.60 -4.98
N ILE A 132 16.00 -2.27 -5.17
CA ILE A 132 16.72 -1.40 -4.24
C ILE A 132 15.91 -1.15 -2.97
N SER A 133 14.60 -0.92 -3.09
CA SER A 133 13.70 -0.82 -1.93
C SER A 133 12.22 -0.96 -2.31
N VAL A 134 11.45 -1.64 -1.45
CA VAL A 134 9.99 -1.50 -1.38
C VAL A 134 9.67 -0.80 -0.08
N GLN A 135 9.30 0.47 -0.18
CA GLN A 135 8.87 1.24 0.98
C GLN A 135 7.37 1.06 1.17
N LEU A 136 7.00 0.43 2.27
CA LEU A 136 5.63 0.48 2.75
C LEU A 136 5.44 1.78 3.54
N LEU A 137 4.38 2.49 3.24
CA LEU A 137 4.04 3.71 3.95
C LEU A 137 2.72 3.48 4.68
N ILE A 138 2.83 3.04 5.94
CA ILE A 138 1.71 2.92 6.87
C ILE A 138 1.70 4.18 7.72
N SER A 139 0.66 4.99 7.56
CA SER A 139 0.38 6.06 8.50
C SER A 139 -0.44 5.49 9.63
N ASN A 140 0.18 5.29 10.79
CA ASN A 140 -0.41 5.49 12.13
C ASN A 140 0.62 5.24 13.25
N HIS A 141 1.76 4.59 12.97
CA HIS A 141 2.93 4.47 13.86
C HIS A 141 4.21 4.33 13.03
N PRO A 142 5.41 4.65 13.56
CA PRO A 142 6.68 4.26 12.93
C PRO A 142 6.65 2.75 12.64
N LEU A 143 7.16 2.33 11.48
CA LEU A 143 7.35 0.90 11.19
C LEU A 143 8.26 0.32 12.26
N ASP A 144 7.72 -0.55 13.14
CA ASP A 144 8.55 -1.35 14.00
C ASP A 144 9.22 -2.48 13.18
N GLU A 145 10.33 -3.04 13.68
CA GLU A 145 11.10 -4.08 12.97
C GLU A 145 10.24 -5.30 12.60
N ARG A 146 9.19 -5.59 13.40
CA ARG A 146 8.25 -6.69 13.15
C ARG A 146 7.35 -6.44 11.93
N GLY A 147 6.92 -5.20 11.71
CA GLY A 147 6.22 -4.80 10.50
C GLY A 147 7.07 -5.05 9.24
N LEU A 148 8.36 -4.69 9.30
CA LEU A 148 9.33 -4.95 8.23
C LEU A 148 9.56 -6.45 8.00
N GLU A 149 9.64 -7.26 9.06
CA GLU A 149 9.89 -8.70 9.00
C GLU A 149 8.69 -9.50 8.45
N PHE A 150 7.46 -9.17 8.88
CA PHE A 150 6.24 -9.72 8.31
C PHE A 150 6.15 -9.46 6.81
N LEU A 151 6.52 -8.26 6.36
CA LEU A 151 6.49 -7.90 4.94
C LEU A 151 7.58 -8.62 4.14
N LYS A 152 8.80 -8.72 4.68
CA LYS A 152 9.86 -9.54 4.08
C LYS A 152 9.39 -10.99 3.89
N SER A 153 8.64 -11.54 4.84
CA SER A 153 8.05 -12.90 4.70
C SER A 153 6.97 -13.02 3.63
N GLN A 154 6.29 -11.93 3.26
CA GLN A 154 5.32 -11.92 2.16
C GLN A 154 6.00 -11.64 0.81
N MET A 155 7.18 -11.03 0.83
CA MET A 155 7.98 -10.70 -0.35
C MET A 155 8.97 -11.79 -0.76
N MET A 156 9.39 -12.67 0.15
CA MET A 156 10.05 -13.95 -0.17
C MET A 156 9.00 -14.95 -0.65
#